data_AF-A0A976E451-F1
#
_entry.id   AF-A0A976E451-F1
#
_cell.length_a   1.000
_cell.length_b   1.000
_cell.length_c   1.000
_cell.angle_alpha   90.00
_cell.angle_beta   90.00
_cell.angle_gamma   90.00
#
_symmetry.space_group_name_H-M   'P 1'
#
loop_
_entity.id
_entity.type
_entity.pdbx_description
1 polymer ?
#
loop_
_entity_poly.entity_id
_entity_poly.type
_entity_poly.pdbx_seq_one_letter_code
_entity_poly.pdbx_strand_id
1 'polypeptide(L)'
;MVFKRRDPLGWGAWLREQIYPRSGFKRATRYVVHRMRRLPDQPHRVARGVFAGSFIGFLPLPGMQFLAAWGAARLMRGNVLAALLGTFNTNPLTTPFFAVLAMSLGHWMLGIEAPLNPEYIGRAFAHAGRDLWFNVMALFGPEKARWDGLVQFWHEIYLPYFIGALGPAIVISAIAYYVTIPLVEAYQKARAATAVERGERRSRMRAKLAEAAAKLKRRSDDESEAAGDDGPGTP
;
A
#
# COMPACT_ATOMS: atom_id res chain seq x y z
N MET A 1 -16.75 -5.55 9.82
CA MET A 1 -15.77 -6.41 9.12
C MET A 1 -16.53 -7.46 8.33
N VAL A 2 -16.40 -7.48 7.00
CA VAL A 2 -17.30 -8.19 6.07
C VAL A 2 -17.11 -9.72 6.06
N PHE A 3 -16.15 -10.26 6.80
CA PHE A 3 -15.97 -11.72 6.94
C PHE A 3 -15.76 -12.11 8.40
N LYS A 4 -16.77 -12.76 8.99
CA LYS A 4 -16.68 -13.41 10.30
C LYS A 4 -15.85 -14.68 10.13
N ARG A 5 -14.69 -14.76 10.78
CA ARG A 5 -13.85 -15.97 10.75
C ARG A 5 -14.60 -17.13 11.42
N ARG A 6 -14.48 -18.33 10.84
CA ARG A 6 -15.13 -19.56 11.33
C ARG A 6 -14.53 -20.03 12.67
N ASP A 7 -13.23 -19.78 12.88
CA ASP A 7 -12.56 -19.91 14.18
C ASP A 7 -12.00 -18.56 14.63
N PRO A 8 -12.37 -18.06 15.83
CA PRO A 8 -11.75 -16.86 16.40
C PRO A 8 -10.29 -17.17 16.73
N LEU A 9 -9.38 -16.29 16.33
CA LEU A 9 -7.98 -16.43 16.72
C LEU A 9 -7.82 -16.15 18.21
N GLY A 10 -7.13 -17.04 18.91
CA GLY A 10 -6.68 -16.77 20.28
C GLY A 10 -5.74 -15.55 20.33
N TRP A 11 -5.73 -14.85 21.47
CA TRP A 11 -4.98 -13.61 21.70
C TRP A 11 -3.49 -13.69 21.28
N GLY A 12 -2.81 -14.81 21.56
CA GLY A 12 -1.41 -15.00 21.16
C GLY A 12 -1.19 -15.28 19.67
N ALA A 13 -2.22 -15.74 18.95
CA ALA A 13 -2.17 -15.90 17.50
C ALA A 13 -2.49 -14.58 16.78
N TRP A 14 -3.36 -13.76 17.37
CA TRP A 14 -3.64 -12.39 16.94
C TRP A 14 -2.41 -11.49 17.06
N LEU A 15 -1.70 -11.54 18.21
CA LEU A 15 -0.47 -10.77 18.42
C LEU A 15 0.65 -11.18 17.46
N ARG A 16 0.78 -12.50 17.19
CA ARG A 16 1.71 -13.02 16.19
C ARG A 16 1.37 -12.58 14.77
N GLU A 17 0.08 -12.50 14.42
CA GLU A 17 -0.35 -12.00 13.11
C GLU A 17 -0.02 -10.51 12.92
N GLN A 18 0.00 -9.70 13.98
CA GLN A 18 0.35 -8.28 13.92
C GLN A 18 1.85 -8.06 13.67
N ILE A 19 2.72 -8.86 14.30
CA ILE A 19 4.18 -8.76 14.15
C ILE A 19 4.66 -9.48 12.88
N TYR A 20 4.06 -10.63 12.56
CA TYR A 20 4.39 -11.42 11.37
C TYR A 20 3.16 -12.17 10.83
N PRO A 21 2.40 -11.58 9.88
CA PRO A 21 1.21 -12.23 9.35
C PRO A 21 1.59 -13.57 8.73
N ARG A 22 0.93 -14.67 9.14
CA ARG A 22 1.20 -16.04 8.66
C ARG A 22 1.09 -16.19 7.14
N SER A 23 0.38 -15.28 6.48
CA SER A 23 0.29 -15.19 5.03
C SER A 23 1.47 -14.46 4.35
N GLY A 24 2.46 -14.01 5.11
CA GLY A 24 3.58 -13.17 4.70
C GLY A 24 3.16 -11.74 4.30
N PHE A 25 4.08 -10.78 4.40
CA PHE A 25 3.93 -9.45 3.79
C PHE A 25 3.48 -9.57 2.31
N LYS A 26 3.95 -10.61 1.61
CA LYS A 26 3.59 -10.94 0.23
C LYS A 26 2.08 -10.97 -0.04
N ARG A 27 1.23 -11.47 0.86
CA ARG A 27 -0.23 -11.54 0.62
C ARG A 27 -0.95 -10.24 0.98
N ALA A 28 -0.52 -9.55 2.03
CA ALA A 28 -1.02 -8.21 2.37
C ALA A 28 -0.67 -7.21 1.25
N THR A 29 0.60 -7.18 0.83
CA THR A 29 1.06 -6.44 -0.34
C THR A 29 0.33 -6.89 -1.60
N ARG A 30 0.13 -8.19 -1.85
CA ARG A 30 -0.65 -8.66 -3.01
C ARG A 30 -2.11 -8.22 -2.96
N TYR A 31 -2.77 -8.18 -1.80
CA TYR A 31 -4.14 -7.70 -1.65
C TYR A 31 -4.23 -6.20 -1.89
N VAL A 32 -3.35 -5.45 -1.26
CA VAL A 32 -3.18 -4.01 -1.43
C VAL A 32 -2.91 -3.66 -2.88
N VAL A 33 -1.96 -4.36 -3.50
CA VAL A 33 -1.63 -4.26 -4.91
C VAL A 33 -2.84 -4.68 -5.75
N HIS A 34 -3.57 -5.76 -5.44
CA HIS A 34 -4.83 -6.11 -6.13
C HIS A 34 -5.93 -5.07 -5.99
N ARG A 35 -5.96 -4.34 -4.87
CA ARG A 35 -6.93 -3.28 -4.64
C ARG A 35 -6.54 -2.01 -5.39
N MET A 36 -5.27 -1.61 -5.34
CA MET A 36 -4.70 -0.56 -6.20
C MET A 36 -4.93 -0.85 -7.68
N ARG A 37 -4.70 -2.09 -8.11
CA ARG A 37 -4.89 -2.61 -9.48
C ARG A 37 -6.33 -2.48 -9.99
N ARG A 38 -7.33 -2.27 -9.12
CA ARG A 38 -8.73 -2.07 -9.51
C ARG A 38 -9.14 -0.61 -9.62
N LEU A 39 -8.35 0.35 -9.11
CA LEU A 39 -8.71 1.76 -9.20
C LEU A 39 -8.64 2.22 -10.66
N PRO A 40 -9.77 2.67 -11.26
CA PRO A 40 -9.79 3.29 -12.58
C PRO A 40 -9.32 4.74 -12.47
N ASP A 41 -8.11 4.94 -11.93
CA ASP A 41 -7.53 6.27 -11.79
C ASP A 41 -6.49 6.53 -12.88
N GLN A 42 -6.42 7.77 -13.33
CA GLN A 42 -5.45 8.22 -14.33
C GLN A 42 -4.01 7.93 -13.84
N PRO A 43 -3.10 7.40 -14.69
CA PRO A 43 -1.73 7.06 -14.30
C PRO A 43 -1.01 8.17 -13.54
N HIS A 44 -1.12 9.41 -14.01
CA HIS A 44 -0.56 10.59 -13.34
C HIS A 44 -1.15 10.84 -11.95
N ARG A 45 -2.43 10.56 -11.73
CA ARG A 45 -3.06 10.72 -10.41
C ARG A 45 -2.53 9.69 -9.41
N VAL A 46 -2.33 8.45 -9.87
CA VAL A 46 -1.69 7.40 -9.07
C VAL A 46 -0.25 7.77 -8.76
N ALA A 47 0.52 8.20 -9.76
CA ALA A 47 1.90 8.63 -9.60
C ALA A 47 2.06 9.79 -8.62
N ARG A 48 1.20 10.83 -8.67
CA ARG A 48 1.19 11.92 -7.67
C ARG A 48 0.91 11.40 -6.26
N GLY A 49 0.03 10.41 -6.13
CA GLY A 49 -0.22 9.73 -4.86
C GLY A 49 1.03 9.01 -4.36
N VAL A 50 1.67 8.18 -5.20
CA VAL A 50 2.92 7.48 -4.86
C VAL A 50 4.01 8.47 -4.46
N PHE A 51 4.20 9.56 -5.21
CA PHE A 51 5.14 10.62 -4.86
C PHE A 51 4.89 11.17 -3.45
N ALA A 52 3.66 11.62 -3.18
CA ALA A 52 3.30 12.19 -1.89
C ALA A 52 3.51 11.19 -0.75
N GLY A 53 3.10 9.94 -0.96
CA GLY A 53 3.27 8.87 0.00
C GLY A 53 4.73 8.53 0.29
N SER A 54 5.52 8.36 -0.76
CA SER A 54 6.94 8.03 -0.64
C SER A 54 7.75 9.16 -0.03
N PHE A 55 7.44 10.41 -0.37
CA PHE A 55 8.10 11.56 0.22
C PHE A 55 7.86 11.61 1.72
N ILE A 56 6.61 11.49 2.15
CA ILE A 56 6.24 11.46 3.57
C ILE A 56 6.80 10.22 4.28
N GLY A 57 6.86 9.06 3.62
CA GLY A 57 7.39 7.82 4.18
C GLY A 57 8.89 7.84 4.48
N PHE A 58 9.66 8.71 3.81
CA PHE A 58 11.07 8.92 4.10
C PHE A 58 11.33 9.95 5.21
N LEU A 59 10.32 10.75 5.59
CA LEU A 59 10.44 11.70 6.69
C LEU A 59 10.22 10.99 8.03
N PRO A 60 10.95 11.38 9.10
CA PRO A 60 10.81 10.79 10.42
C PRO A 60 9.54 11.30 11.10
N LEU A 61 8.36 10.90 10.62
CA LEU A 61 7.06 11.36 11.11
C LEU A 61 6.33 10.24 11.89
N PRO A 62 6.79 9.92 13.12
CA PRO A 62 6.21 8.83 13.92
C PRO A 62 4.73 9.09 14.20
N GLY A 63 3.87 8.12 13.92
CA GLY A 63 2.43 8.19 14.17
C GLY A 63 1.64 9.11 13.23
N MET A 64 2.24 10.15 12.66
CA MET A 64 1.56 11.15 11.82
C MET A 64 1.72 10.94 10.31
N GLN A 65 2.62 10.05 9.87
CA GLN A 65 2.91 9.82 8.45
C GLN A 65 1.67 9.55 7.57
N PHE A 66 0.67 8.82 8.07
CA PHE A 66 -0.53 8.52 7.28
C PHE A 66 -1.43 9.76 7.11
N LEU A 67 -1.53 10.61 8.13
CA LEU A 67 -2.27 11.87 8.05
C LEU A 67 -1.56 12.86 7.13
N ALA A 68 -0.23 12.96 7.25
CA ALA A 68 0.59 13.78 6.38
C ALA A 68 0.52 13.31 4.91
N ALA A 69 0.61 12.00 4.66
CA ALA A 69 0.48 11.44 3.32
C ALA A 69 -0.92 11.63 2.73
N TRP A 70 -1.97 11.47 3.55
CA TRP A 70 -3.34 11.76 3.16
C TRP A 70 -3.52 13.23 2.76
N GLY A 71 -3.00 14.15 3.58
CA GLY A 71 -3.06 15.59 3.33
C GLY A 71 -2.27 15.99 2.08
N ALA A 72 -1.04 15.50 1.94
CA ALA A 72 -0.20 15.74 0.78
C ALA A 72 -0.84 15.20 -0.51
N ALA A 73 -1.43 14.00 -0.46
CA ALA A 73 -2.15 13.45 -1.61
C ALA A 73 -3.36 14.28 -2.02
N ARG A 74 -4.14 14.80 -1.05
CA ARG A 74 -5.26 15.71 -1.31
C ARG A 74 -4.78 17.02 -1.94
N LEU A 75 -3.71 17.62 -1.41
CA LEU A 75 -3.13 18.86 -1.92
C LEU A 75 -2.63 18.69 -3.36
N MET A 76 -1.92 17.60 -3.65
CA MET A 76 -1.40 17.29 -4.98
C MET A 76 -2.47 16.76 -5.94
N ARG A 77 -3.74 16.66 -5.52
CA ARG A 77 -4.84 16.02 -6.26
C ARG A 77 -4.49 14.59 -6.71
N GLY A 78 -3.68 13.89 -5.92
CA GLY A 78 -3.24 12.52 -6.14
C GLY A 78 -4.25 11.48 -5.66
N ASN A 79 -3.92 10.21 -5.86
CA ASN A 79 -4.68 9.09 -5.32
C ASN A 79 -4.28 8.85 -3.85
N VAL A 80 -5.22 9.04 -2.93
CA VAL A 80 -4.99 8.88 -1.49
C VAL A 80 -4.56 7.46 -1.13
N LEU A 81 -5.15 6.43 -1.73
CA LEU A 81 -4.73 5.05 -1.47
C LEU A 81 -3.30 4.82 -1.95
N ALA A 82 -2.94 5.33 -3.12
CA ALA A 82 -1.56 5.23 -3.61
C ALA A 82 -0.56 5.94 -2.68
N ALA A 83 -0.95 7.07 -2.08
CA ALA A 83 -0.12 7.75 -1.09
C ALA A 83 0.05 6.98 0.21
N LEU A 84 -1.03 6.46 0.80
CA LEU A 84 -0.95 5.63 2.00
C LEU A 84 -0.15 4.33 1.77
N LEU A 85 0.00 3.93 0.51
CA LEU A 85 0.80 2.76 0.14
C LEU A 85 2.24 3.13 -0.18
N GLY A 86 2.45 4.34 -0.73
CA GLY A 86 3.76 4.93 -0.90
C GLY A 86 4.52 5.16 0.40
N THR A 87 3.82 5.31 1.55
CA THR A 87 4.46 5.43 2.87
C THR A 87 5.15 4.14 3.33
N PHE A 88 4.84 2.98 2.74
CA PHE A 88 5.49 1.70 3.03
C PHE A 88 6.70 1.44 2.13
N ASN A 89 7.40 2.50 1.70
CA ASN A 89 8.61 2.39 0.87
C ASN A 89 9.87 2.03 1.67
N THR A 90 9.79 1.98 3.00
CA THR A 90 10.89 1.61 3.88
C THR A 90 11.04 0.10 3.98
N ASN A 91 12.27 -0.40 3.72
CA ASN A 91 12.63 -1.81 3.80
C ASN A 91 13.68 -1.97 4.92
N PRO A 92 13.57 -2.96 5.82
CA PRO A 92 14.59 -3.21 6.87
C PRO A 92 16.03 -3.22 6.37
N LEU A 93 16.25 -3.60 5.11
CA LEU A 93 17.57 -3.56 4.47
C LEU A 93 17.99 -2.15 4.04
N THR A 94 17.09 -1.32 3.49
CA THR A 94 17.45 -0.01 2.92
C THR A 94 17.32 1.13 3.93
N THR A 95 16.47 0.98 4.94
CA THR A 95 16.20 2.00 5.95
C THR A 95 17.46 2.40 6.74
N PRO A 96 18.33 1.48 7.19
CA PRO A 96 19.56 1.86 7.88
C PRO A 96 20.50 2.72 7.01
N PHE A 97 20.66 2.35 5.73
CA PHE A 97 21.49 3.14 4.80
C PHE A 97 20.90 4.53 4.55
N PHE A 98 19.59 4.62 4.34
CA PHE A 98 18.92 5.90 4.19
C PHE A 98 19.02 6.75 5.46
N ALA A 99 18.87 6.14 6.64
CA ALA A 99 18.97 6.83 7.92
C ALA A 99 20.36 7.41 8.14
N VAL A 100 21.42 6.63 7.86
CA VAL A 100 22.81 7.14 7.94
C VAL A 100 23.02 8.27 6.93
N LEU A 101 22.57 8.12 5.69
CA LEU A 101 22.68 9.17 4.67
C LEU A 101 21.98 10.46 5.10
N ALA A 102 20.72 10.37 5.52
CA ALA A 102 19.92 11.52 5.94
C ALA A 102 20.51 12.19 7.20
N MET A 103 20.93 11.39 8.19
CA MET A 103 21.48 11.92 9.43
C MET A 103 22.84 12.59 9.20
N SER A 104 23.73 11.97 8.44
CA SER A 104 25.03 12.56 8.06
C SER A 104 24.86 13.83 7.24
N LEU A 105 23.95 13.81 6.25
CA LEU A 105 23.66 15.00 5.44
C LEU A 105 23.08 16.13 6.29
N GLY A 106 22.16 15.80 7.21
CA GLY A 106 21.58 16.76 8.14
C GLY A 106 22.58 17.39 9.09
N HIS A 107 23.46 16.58 9.69
CA HIS A 107 24.53 17.08 10.57
C HIS A 107 25.49 17.99 9.82
N TRP A 108 25.85 17.61 8.59
CA TRP A 108 26.69 18.45 7.72
C TRP A 108 26.00 19.78 7.37
N MET A 109 24.70 19.76 7.01
CA MET A 109 23.95 20.98 6.69
C MET A 109 23.78 21.92 7.88
N LEU A 110 23.65 21.38 9.09
CA LEU A 110 23.41 22.14 10.33
C LEU A 110 24.69 22.48 11.10
N GLY A 111 25.86 21.97 10.66
CA GLY A 111 27.13 22.16 11.38
C GLY A 111 27.16 21.48 12.75
N ILE A 112 26.45 20.36 12.92
CA ILE A 112 26.36 19.65 14.20
C ILE A 112 27.48 18.61 14.28
N GLU A 113 28.38 18.80 15.23
CA GLU A 113 29.48 17.88 15.52
C GLU A 113 29.09 16.87 16.60
N ALA A 114 28.03 16.08 16.35
CA ALA A 114 27.62 15.00 17.24
C ALA A 114 28.07 13.64 16.70
N PRO A 115 28.46 12.69 17.57
CA PRO A 115 28.89 11.38 17.11
C PRO A 115 27.71 10.55 16.58
N LEU A 116 27.76 10.19 15.30
CA LEU A 116 26.76 9.35 14.61
C LEU A 116 26.92 7.84 14.90
N ASN A 117 27.30 7.49 16.13
CA ASN A 117 27.46 6.08 16.51
C ASN A 117 26.16 5.50 17.11
N PRO A 118 25.93 4.19 16.99
CA PRO A 118 24.71 3.56 17.50
C PRO A 118 24.51 3.73 19.00
N GLU A 119 25.60 3.77 19.79
CA GLU A 119 25.55 3.94 21.24
C GLU A 119 25.05 5.32 21.66
N TYR A 120 25.47 6.36 20.94
CA TYR A 120 25.03 7.73 21.15
C TYR A 120 23.56 7.90 20.82
N ILE A 121 23.17 7.45 19.63
CA ILE A 121 21.78 7.46 19.18
C ILE A 121 20.90 6.71 20.19
N GLY A 122 21.31 5.49 20.60
CA GLY A 122 20.60 4.69 21.58
C GLY A 122 20.43 5.40 22.93
N ARG A 123 21.48 6.06 23.43
CA ARG A 123 21.42 6.84 24.68
C ARG A 123 20.48 8.04 24.58
N ALA A 124 20.55 8.79 23.48
CA ALA A 124 19.66 9.94 23.26
C ALA A 124 18.18 9.52 23.17
N PHE A 125 17.88 8.41 22.49
CA PHE A 125 16.52 7.83 22.49
C PHE A 125 16.08 7.39 23.89
N ALA A 126 16.96 6.75 24.67
CA ALA A 126 16.65 6.33 26.04
C ALA A 126 16.43 7.53 26.98
N HIS A 127 17.22 8.60 26.83
CA HIS A 127 17.05 9.84 27.57
C HIS A 127 15.70 10.50 27.25
N ALA A 128 15.41 10.72 25.96
CA ALA A 128 14.14 11.29 25.52
C ALA A 128 12.93 10.44 25.98
N GLY A 129 13.03 9.11 25.90
CA GLY A 129 11.97 8.21 26.35
C GLY A 129 11.73 8.27 27.87
N ARG A 130 12.79 8.36 28.67
CA ARG A 130 12.69 8.55 30.13
C ARG A 130 12.05 9.88 30.48
N ASP A 131 12.45 10.95 29.82
CA ASP A 131 11.87 12.29 30.04
C ASP A 131 10.40 12.32 29.63
N LEU A 132 10.04 11.70 28.50
CA LEU A 132 8.64 11.60 28.07
C LEU A 132 7.79 10.86 29.10
N TRP A 133 8.25 9.71 29.59
CA TRP A 133 7.54 8.94 30.62
C TRP A 133 7.44 9.70 31.93
N PHE A 134 8.53 10.32 32.34
CA PHE A 134 8.58 11.15 33.54
C PHE A 134 7.59 12.31 33.45
N ASN A 135 7.52 13.02 32.32
CA ASN A 135 6.57 14.13 32.13
C ASN A 135 5.11 13.68 32.20
N VAL A 136 4.79 12.48 31.68
CA VAL A 136 3.44 11.92 31.80
C VAL A 136 3.11 11.64 33.26
N MET A 137 4.04 11.08 34.05
CA MET A 137 3.82 10.84 35.48
C MET A 137 3.78 12.14 36.30
N ALA A 138 4.57 13.14 35.91
CA ALA A 138 4.60 14.46 36.55
C ALA A 138 3.24 15.18 36.48
N LEU A 139 2.39 14.88 35.49
CA LEU A 139 1.00 15.40 35.45
C LEU A 139 0.15 14.93 36.63
N PHE A 140 0.49 13.78 37.22
CA PHE A 140 -0.24 13.18 38.35
C PHE A 140 0.52 13.30 39.68
N GLY A 141 1.73 13.88 39.66
CA GLY A 141 2.59 14.05 40.83
C GLY A 141 2.87 15.52 41.14
N PRO A 142 3.60 15.80 42.23
CA PRO A 142 4.03 17.16 42.57
C PRO A 142 5.26 17.62 41.77
N GLU A 143 5.89 16.73 40.99
CA GLU A 143 7.12 17.02 40.27
C GLU A 143 6.88 17.85 39.00
N LYS A 144 7.87 18.67 38.59
CA LYS A 144 7.81 19.48 37.37
C LYS A 144 8.36 18.72 36.17
N ALA A 145 7.73 18.89 35.01
CA ALA A 145 8.17 18.30 33.75
C ALA A 145 9.62 18.71 33.38
N ARG A 146 10.38 17.74 32.87
CA ARG A 146 11.76 17.88 32.39
C ARG A 146 11.79 17.79 30.87
N TRP A 147 12.59 18.64 30.24
CA TRP A 147 12.60 18.74 28.77
C TRP A 147 14.00 18.52 28.17
N ASP A 148 15.04 18.41 28.98
CA ASP A 148 16.43 18.43 28.52
C ASP A 148 16.74 17.32 27.51
N GLY A 149 16.33 16.08 27.80
CA GLY A 149 16.51 14.94 26.90
C GLY A 149 15.67 15.04 25.63
N LEU A 150 14.48 15.64 25.71
CA LEU A 150 13.63 15.88 24.53
C LEU A 150 14.20 16.99 23.64
N VAL A 151 14.73 18.07 24.23
CA VAL A 151 15.38 19.18 23.51
C VAL A 151 16.66 18.69 22.84
N GLN A 152 17.48 17.91 23.56
CA GLN A 152 18.67 17.28 23.02
C GLN A 152 18.32 16.39 21.82
N PHE A 153 17.36 15.48 22.00
CA PHE A 153 16.91 14.59 20.93
C PHE A 153 16.39 15.37 19.72
N TRP A 154 15.65 16.47 19.95
CA TRP A 154 15.15 17.31 18.88
C TRP A 154 16.29 17.92 18.05
N HIS A 155 17.31 18.48 18.70
CA HIS A 155 18.39 19.21 18.02
C HIS A 155 19.41 18.27 17.38
N GLU A 156 19.72 17.16 18.02
CA GLU A 156 20.81 16.28 17.59
C GLU A 156 20.35 15.11 16.73
N ILE A 157 19.09 14.68 16.83
CA ILE A 157 18.60 13.52 16.08
C ILE A 157 17.47 13.89 15.15
N TYR A 158 16.39 14.47 15.68
CA TYR A 158 15.17 14.67 14.90
C TYR A 158 15.34 15.71 13.80
N LEU A 159 15.77 16.93 14.16
CA LEU A 159 15.91 18.04 13.22
C LEU A 159 16.95 17.75 12.13
N PRO A 160 18.15 17.21 12.43
CA PRO A 160 19.14 16.89 11.41
C PRO A 160 18.62 15.79 10.48
N TYR A 161 18.05 14.71 11.02
CA TYR A 161 17.45 13.67 10.18
C TYR A 161 16.38 14.26 9.27
N PHE A 162 15.46 15.07 9.80
CA PHE A 162 14.36 15.64 9.03
C PHE A 162 14.87 16.48 7.86
N ILE A 163 15.81 17.40 8.11
CA ILE A 163 16.38 18.28 7.08
C ILE A 163 17.18 17.48 6.06
N GLY A 164 18.06 16.58 6.53
CA GLY A 164 18.87 15.75 5.65
C GLY A 164 18.06 14.72 4.86
N ALA A 165 16.86 14.35 5.32
CA ALA A 165 15.97 13.47 4.58
C ALA A 165 15.27 14.19 3.41
N LEU A 166 15.04 15.51 3.47
CA LEU A 166 14.25 16.24 2.47
C LEU A 166 14.78 16.06 1.04
N GLY A 167 16.07 16.29 0.83
CA GLY A 167 16.69 16.20 -0.49
C GLY A 167 16.59 14.79 -1.11
N PRO A 168 17.18 13.76 -0.46
CA PRO A 168 17.06 12.38 -0.89
C PRO A 168 15.61 11.90 -1.04
N ALA A 169 14.71 12.29 -0.13
CA ALA A 169 13.30 11.93 -0.21
C ALA A 169 12.63 12.50 -1.46
N ILE A 170 12.89 13.76 -1.81
CA ILE A 170 12.36 14.39 -3.04
C ILE A 170 12.86 13.64 -4.27
N VAL A 171 14.17 13.37 -4.36
CA VAL A 171 14.78 12.70 -5.51
C VAL A 171 14.21 11.30 -5.69
N ILE A 172 14.21 10.48 -4.64
CA ILE A 172 13.70 9.10 -4.71
C ILE A 172 12.20 9.09 -5.02
N SER A 173 11.44 10.02 -4.44
CA SER A 173 10.00 10.13 -4.70
C SER A 173 9.70 10.59 -6.12
N ALA A 174 10.51 11.49 -6.69
CA ALA A 174 10.40 11.90 -8.09
C ALA A 174 10.71 10.74 -9.04
N ILE A 175 11.72 9.92 -8.75
CA ILE A 175 11.99 8.69 -9.49
C ILE A 175 10.78 7.75 -9.39
N ALA A 176 10.24 7.55 -8.19
CA ALA A 176 9.06 6.72 -7.98
C ALA A 176 7.84 7.23 -8.78
N TYR A 177 7.65 8.54 -8.88
CA TYR A 177 6.62 9.16 -9.72
C TYR A 177 6.76 8.74 -11.19
N TYR A 178 7.93 8.93 -11.78
CA TYR A 178 8.16 8.63 -13.19
C TYR A 178 8.14 7.14 -13.50
N VAL A 179 8.59 6.28 -12.58
CA VAL A 179 8.50 4.82 -12.72
C VAL A 179 7.06 4.32 -12.60
N THR A 180 6.25 4.99 -11.77
CA THR A 180 4.84 4.60 -11.55
C THR A 180 4.00 4.77 -12.82
N ILE A 181 4.24 5.81 -13.62
CA ILE A 181 3.45 6.09 -14.84
C ILE A 181 3.49 4.90 -15.82
N PRO A 182 4.64 4.48 -16.37
CA PRO A 182 4.70 3.38 -17.33
C PRO A 182 4.27 2.05 -16.70
N LEU A 183 4.50 1.85 -15.40
CA LEU A 183 4.05 0.66 -14.68
C LEU A 183 2.52 0.57 -14.65
N VAL A 184 1.85 1.69 -14.35
CA VAL A 184 0.39 1.76 -14.32
C VAL A 184 -0.18 1.66 -15.73
N GLU A 185 0.41 2.33 -16.72
CA GLU A 185 -0.03 2.26 -18.12
C GLU A 185 0.09 0.87 -18.72
N ALA A 186 1.25 0.21 -18.58
CA ALA A 186 1.47 -1.16 -19.04
C ALA A 186 0.45 -2.11 -18.40
N TYR A 187 0.13 -1.89 -17.12
CA TYR A 187 -0.87 -2.67 -16.42
C TYR A 187 -2.30 -2.42 -16.92
N GLN A 188 -2.67 -1.16 -17.16
CA GLN A 188 -3.98 -0.81 -17.72
C GLN A 188 -4.18 -1.43 -19.11
N LYS A 189 -3.15 -1.41 -19.97
CA LYS A 189 -3.14 -2.07 -21.28
C LYS A 189 -3.31 -3.59 -21.14
N ALA A 190 -2.56 -4.24 -20.26
CA ALA A 190 -2.67 -5.67 -20.00
C ALA A 190 -4.08 -6.06 -19.49
N ARG A 191 -4.67 -5.25 -18.60
CA ARG A 191 -6.04 -5.46 -18.09
C ARG A 191 -7.09 -5.32 -19.19
N ALA A 192 -6.95 -4.30 -20.05
CA ALA A 192 -7.85 -4.09 -21.18
C ALA A 192 -7.81 -5.30 -22.14
N ALA A 193 -6.62 -5.81 -22.46
CA ALA A 193 -6.47 -7.01 -23.30
C ALA A 193 -7.15 -8.24 -22.69
N THR A 194 -6.96 -8.49 -21.39
CA THR A 194 -7.64 -9.60 -20.70
C THR A 194 -9.16 -9.43 -20.66
N ALA A 195 -9.66 -8.19 -20.56
CA ALA A 195 -11.10 -7.93 -20.58
C ALA A 195 -11.71 -8.22 -21.95
N VAL A 196 -11.03 -7.83 -23.03
CA VAL A 196 -11.42 -8.14 -24.41
C VAL A 196 -11.44 -9.65 -24.63
N GLU A 197 -10.37 -10.36 -24.24
CA GLU A 197 -10.27 -11.82 -24.37
C GLU A 197 -11.40 -12.55 -23.61
N ARG A 198 -11.75 -12.08 -22.41
CA ARG A 198 -12.88 -12.63 -21.64
C ARG A 198 -14.23 -12.35 -22.31
N GLY A 199 -14.38 -11.18 -22.94
CA GLY A 199 -15.55 -10.84 -23.74
C GLY A 199 -15.73 -11.76 -24.94
N GLU A 200 -14.65 -11.97 -25.69
CA GLU A 200 -14.61 -12.88 -26.85
C GLU A 200 -14.87 -14.34 -26.46
N ARG A 201 -14.30 -14.80 -25.34
CA ARG A 201 -14.59 -16.15 -24.82
C ARG A 201 -16.07 -16.31 -24.48
N ARG A 202 -16.69 -15.29 -23.87
CA ARG A 202 -18.12 -15.31 -23.55
C ARG A 202 -18.99 -15.28 -24.80
N SER A 203 -18.63 -14.49 -25.82
CA SER A 203 -19.39 -14.46 -27.08
C SER A 203 -19.28 -15.79 -27.84
N ARG A 204 -18.09 -16.38 -27.93
CA ARG A 204 -17.89 -17.71 -28.54
C ARG A 204 -18.67 -18.81 -27.83
N MET A 205 -18.68 -18.82 -26.49
CA MET A 205 -19.49 -19.79 -25.74
C MET A 205 -20.99 -19.59 -26.00
N ARG A 206 -21.48 -18.35 -26.02
CA ARG A 206 -22.89 -18.06 -26.35
C ARG A 206 -23.25 -18.50 -27.76
N ALA A 207 -22.39 -18.28 -28.75
CA ALA A 207 -22.60 -18.72 -30.12
C ALA A 207 -22.69 -20.25 -30.21
N LYS A 208 -21.78 -21.00 -29.57
CA LYS A 208 -21.81 -22.47 -29.54
C LYS A 208 -23.08 -23.01 -28.85
N LEU A 209 -23.51 -22.39 -27.75
CA LEU A 209 -24.75 -22.78 -27.08
C LEU A 209 -25.99 -22.49 -27.93
N ALA A 210 -26.02 -21.36 -28.65
CA ALA A 210 -27.10 -21.03 -29.58
C ALA A 210 -27.15 -22.00 -30.77
N GLU A 211 -26.00 -22.37 -31.33
CA GLU A 211 -25.89 -23.36 -32.40
C GLU A 211 -26.34 -24.75 -31.94
N ALA A 212 -25.91 -25.19 -30.75
CA ALA A 212 -26.34 -26.46 -30.17
C ALA A 212 -27.86 -26.48 -29.90
N ALA A 213 -28.42 -25.38 -29.39
CA ALA A 213 -29.87 -25.24 -29.19
C ALA A 213 -30.64 -25.26 -30.51
N ALA A 214 -30.13 -24.60 -31.56
CA ALA A 214 -30.74 -24.63 -32.89
C ALA A 214 -30.69 -26.04 -33.52
N LYS A 215 -29.59 -26.78 -33.33
CA LYS A 215 -29.47 -28.17 -33.81
C LYS A 215 -30.42 -29.12 -33.08
N LEU A 216 -30.56 -28.96 -31.76
CA LEU A 216 -31.54 -29.71 -30.98
C LEU A 216 -32.98 -29.42 -31.42
N LYS A 217 -33.30 -28.15 -31.68
CA LYS A 217 -34.63 -27.76 -32.18
C LYS A 217 -34.92 -28.34 -33.55
N ARG A 218 -33.97 -28.28 -34.50
CA ARG A 218 -34.15 -28.94 -35.80
C ARG A 218 -34.39 -30.44 -35.66
N ARG A 219 -33.63 -31.11 -34.80
CA ARG A 219 -33.82 -32.55 -34.57
C ARG A 219 -35.20 -32.87 -33.97
N SER A 220 -35.70 -32.05 -33.05
CA SER A 220 -37.06 -32.25 -32.51
C SER A 220 -38.15 -31.97 -33.55
N ASP A 221 -37.94 -30.97 -34.41
CA ASP A 221 -38.88 -30.65 -35.48
C ASP A 221 -38.91 -31.82 -36.51
N ASP A 222 -37.75 -32.34 -36.92
CA ASP A 222 -37.62 -33.51 -37.80
C ASP A 222 -38.25 -34.79 -37.19
N GLU A 223 -38.03 -35.05 -35.89
CA GLU A 223 -38.65 -36.18 -35.16
C GLU A 223 -40.18 -36.04 -35.08
N SER A 224 -40.70 -34.81 -34.99
CA SER A 224 -42.14 -34.55 -34.94
C SER A 224 -42.85 -34.65 -36.30
N GLU A 225 -42.17 -34.27 -37.39
CA GLU A 225 -42.68 -34.50 -38.75
C GLU A 225 -42.71 -35.99 -39.11
N ALA A 226 -41.66 -36.74 -38.74
CA ALA A 226 -41.62 -38.19 -38.95
C ALA A 226 -42.72 -38.95 -38.18
N ALA A 227 -43.08 -38.50 -36.97
CA ALA A 227 -44.16 -39.09 -36.19
C ALA A 227 -45.57 -38.70 -36.67
N GLY A 228 -45.69 -37.67 -37.51
CA GLY A 228 -46.96 -37.20 -38.08
C GLY A 228 -47.35 -37.88 -39.40
N ASP A 229 -46.41 -38.53 -40.10
CA ASP A 229 -46.64 -39.24 -41.37
C ASP A 229 -47.14 -40.69 -41.16
N ASP A 230 -46.98 -41.25 -39.96
CA ASP A 230 -47.50 -42.57 -39.56
C ASP A 230 -48.97 -42.50 -39.07
N GLY A 231 -49.81 -41.67 -39.68
CA GLY A 231 -51.26 -41.65 -39.44
C GLY A 231 -51.91 -42.91 -40.03
N PRO A 232 -52.76 -43.65 -39.29
CA PRO A 232 -53.29 -44.92 -39.75
C PRO A 232 -54.24 -44.70 -40.94
N GLY A 233 -53.75 -45.01 -42.14
CA GLY A 233 -54.62 -45.24 -43.29
C GLY A 233 -55.61 -46.34 -42.93
N THR A 234 -56.89 -45.97 -42.82
CA THR A 234 -58.00 -46.93 -42.74
C THR A 234 -59.25 -46.35 -43.39
N PRO A 235 -60.15 -47.20 -43.90
CA PRO A 235 -59.98 -48.60 -44.34
C PRO A 235 -60.05 -48.75 -45.87
#